data_AF-A0A7S3DGG2-F1
#
_entry.id   AF-A0A7S3DGG2-F1
#
_cell.length_a   1.000
_cell.length_b   1.000
_cell.length_c   1.000
_cell.angle_alpha   90.00
_cell.angle_beta   90.00
_cell.angle_gamma   90.00
#
_symmetry.space_group_name_H-M   'P 1'
#
loop_
_entity.id
_entity.type
_entity.pdbx_description
1 polymer ?
#
loop_
_entity_poly.entity_id
_entity_poly.type
_entity_poly.pdbx_seq_one_letter_code
_entity_poly.pdbx_strand_id
1 'polypeptide(L)'
;KKGRGEEGGGGRGGEVEKATTKIREEVVCTQLALLKHTAAVVSLSSYSPTADLIVTATLDGRVWVWSTGGDHLHTVQAHTGKVNVLEFFEGGRGANGGGDESNGDEVGIVMTAGDDGKVKFISARTGGEVGVVDAHTTAVSVAAFSPPPLRKVVTATMLGDGFLWDLDKLLHK
;
A
#
# COMPACT_ATOMS: atom_id res chain seq x y z
N LYS A 1 -87.77 11.59 27.14
CA LYS A 1 -88.03 10.81 25.91
C LYS A 1 -87.71 11.71 24.71
N LYS A 2 -86.61 11.43 23.98
CA LYS A 2 -86.19 11.92 22.65
C LYS A 2 -86.04 13.44 22.35
N GLY A 3 -84.92 13.76 21.68
CA GLY A 3 -84.68 14.93 20.81
C GLY A 3 -83.23 15.46 20.94
N ARG A 4 -82.23 14.92 20.21
CA ARG A 4 -81.62 15.40 18.93
C ARG A 4 -81.10 16.85 19.01
N GLY A 5 -79.79 17.09 19.02
CA GLY A 5 -78.88 17.34 17.87
C GLY A 5 -78.25 18.74 18.10
N GLU A 6 -77.05 19.15 17.70
CA GLU A 6 -75.99 18.68 16.78
C GLU A 6 -74.68 19.45 17.12
N GLU A 7 -73.56 18.81 16.77
CA GLU A 7 -72.31 19.33 16.18
C GLU A 7 -71.44 20.45 16.81
N GLY A 8 -70.13 20.18 16.80
CA GLY A 8 -69.08 21.19 16.91
C GLY A 8 -67.67 20.63 17.05
N GLY A 9 -66.94 20.55 15.93
CA GLY A 9 -65.45 20.55 15.87
C GLY A 9 -64.77 19.22 16.21
N GLY A 10 -64.04 18.56 15.33
CA GLY A 10 -63.06 19.12 14.41
C GLY A 10 -61.66 18.92 15.01
N GLY A 11 -60.97 17.89 14.55
CA GLY A 11 -59.59 17.56 14.92
C GLY A 11 -59.32 16.09 14.62
N ARG A 12 -59.10 15.69 13.35
CA ARG A 12 -57.75 15.69 12.72
C ARG A 12 -56.70 15.46 13.81
N GLY A 13 -56.25 14.22 13.98
CA GLY A 13 -55.30 13.64 13.03
C GLY A 13 -53.92 14.05 13.52
N GLY A 14 -53.32 13.20 14.34
CA GLY A 14 -51.99 13.40 14.90
C GLY A 14 -51.31 12.05 14.99
N GLU A 15 -51.08 11.44 13.83
CA GLU A 15 -50.09 10.38 13.70
C GLU A 15 -48.76 11.00 14.11
N VAL A 16 -48.20 10.51 15.23
CA VAL A 16 -46.87 10.93 15.67
C VAL A 16 -45.88 10.30 14.69
N GLU A 17 -45.61 10.98 13.58
CA GLU A 17 -44.47 10.66 12.73
C GLU A 17 -43.22 10.75 13.61
N LYS A 18 -42.65 9.58 13.93
CA LYS A 18 -41.28 9.51 14.42
C LYS A 18 -40.41 10.07 13.31
N ALA A 19 -40.03 11.33 13.44
CA ALA A 19 -38.96 11.93 12.67
C ALA A 19 -37.68 11.15 12.97
N THR A 20 -37.43 10.13 12.15
CA THR A 20 -36.17 9.41 12.13
C THR A 20 -35.20 10.30 11.36
N THR A 21 -34.46 11.13 12.10
CA THR A 21 -33.39 11.95 11.54
C THR A 21 -32.32 11.02 10.97
N LYS A 22 -32.39 10.78 9.66
CA LYS A 22 -31.38 10.06 8.90
C LYS A 22 -30.14 10.95 8.85
N ILE A 23 -29.21 10.68 9.76
CA ILE A 23 -27.89 11.31 9.76
C ILE A 23 -27.21 10.86 8.45
N ARG A 24 -27.04 11.78 7.51
CA ARG A 24 -26.20 11.57 6.34
C ARG A 24 -24.81 12.06 6.74
N GLU A 25 -23.91 11.14 7.04
CA GLU A 25 -22.49 11.46 7.13
C GLU A 25 -22.02 11.84 5.72
N GLU A 26 -21.79 13.13 5.51
CA GLU A 26 -21.17 13.63 4.29
C GLU A 26 -19.67 13.37 4.42
N VAL A 27 -19.18 12.36 3.71
CA VAL A 27 -17.75 12.08 3.64
C VAL A 27 -17.11 13.16 2.76
N VAL A 28 -16.58 14.20 3.40
CA VAL A 28 -15.80 15.24 2.72
C VAL A 28 -14.42 14.68 2.40
N CYS A 29 -14.13 14.54 1.11
CA CYS A 29 -12.80 14.17 0.65
C CYS A 29 -11.95 15.43 0.49
N THR A 30 -10.88 15.53 1.28
CA THR A 30 -9.92 16.65 1.22
C THR A 30 -8.56 16.12 0.78
N GLN A 31 -7.94 16.77 -0.20
CA GLN A 31 -6.57 16.48 -0.59
C GLN A 31 -5.61 16.90 0.54
N LEU A 32 -4.85 15.95 1.08
CA LEU A 32 -3.91 16.20 2.19
C LEU A 32 -2.53 16.66 1.72
N ALA A 33 -2.02 16.09 0.62
CA ALA A 33 -0.70 16.42 0.07
C ALA A 33 -0.66 16.22 -1.44
N LEU A 34 0.36 16.80 -2.09
CA LEU A 34 0.69 16.56 -3.50
C LEU A 34 2.10 15.97 -3.60
N LEU A 35 2.20 14.69 -3.95
CA LEU A 35 3.47 14.02 -4.22
C LEU A 35 3.90 14.37 -5.65
N LYS A 36 4.90 15.25 -5.79
CA LYS A 36 5.35 15.73 -7.11
C LYS A 36 6.50 14.87 -7.64
N HIS A 37 6.27 14.21 -8.76
CA HIS A 37 7.29 13.43 -9.47
C HIS A 37 7.77 14.17 -10.72
N THR A 38 9.01 13.92 -11.12
CA THR A 38 9.60 14.48 -12.35
C THR A 38 9.34 13.63 -13.60
N ALA A 39 8.78 12.44 -13.42
CA ALA A 39 8.45 11.49 -14.47
C ALA A 39 7.07 10.89 -14.21
N ALA A 40 6.50 10.25 -15.23
CA ALA A 40 5.22 9.58 -15.09
C ALA A 40 5.29 8.49 -14.00
N VAL A 41 4.37 8.58 -13.05
CA VAL A 41 4.21 7.61 -11.96
C VAL A 41 3.56 6.37 -12.53
N VAL A 42 4.18 5.22 -12.33
CA VAL A 42 3.55 3.93 -12.59
C VAL A 42 2.48 3.73 -11.52
N SER A 43 1.40 3.00 -11.80
CA SER A 43 0.27 2.74 -10.87
C SER A 43 0.65 1.95 -9.60
N LEU A 44 1.91 2.03 -9.16
CA LEU A 44 2.50 1.36 -8.04
C LEU A 44 2.70 2.36 -6.90
N SER A 45 1.93 2.17 -5.83
CA SER A 45 2.10 2.89 -4.58
C SER A 45 1.84 1.95 -3.42
N SER A 46 2.63 2.03 -2.36
CA SER A 46 2.43 1.22 -1.17
C SER A 46 2.74 2.01 0.11
N TYR A 47 2.05 1.68 1.20
CA TYR A 47 2.34 2.19 2.54
C TYR A 47 3.25 1.22 3.25
N SER A 48 4.19 1.74 4.05
CA SER A 48 4.97 0.89 4.95
C SER A 48 4.06 0.20 5.96
N PRO A 49 4.38 -1.00 6.44
CA PRO A 49 3.64 -1.68 7.50
C PRO A 49 3.54 -0.86 8.80
N THR A 50 4.50 0.05 9.02
CA THR A 50 4.56 0.99 10.15
C THR A 50 3.76 2.28 9.93
N ALA A 51 3.10 2.44 8.78
CA ALA A 51 2.26 3.59 8.41
C ALA A 51 2.94 4.98 8.51
N ASP A 52 4.26 5.04 8.38
CA ASP A 52 5.06 6.27 8.41
C ASP A 52 5.66 6.64 7.05
N LEU A 53 5.75 5.69 6.13
CA LEU A 53 6.31 5.89 4.79
C LEU A 53 5.32 5.53 3.68
N ILE A 54 5.44 6.23 2.56
CA ILE A 54 4.80 5.91 1.29
C ILE A 54 5.90 5.70 0.26
N VAL A 55 5.79 4.67 -0.57
CA VAL A 55 6.64 4.52 -1.75
C VAL A 55 5.81 4.59 -3.02
N THR A 56 6.42 5.15 -4.05
CA THR A 56 5.86 5.26 -5.40
C THR A 56 6.98 5.00 -6.40
N ALA A 57 6.65 4.49 -7.58
CA ALA A 57 7.64 4.25 -8.62
C ALA A 57 7.29 4.94 -9.94
N THR A 58 8.30 5.29 -10.72
CA THR A 58 8.15 6.03 -11.99
C THR A 58 8.64 5.20 -13.18
N LEU A 59 8.18 5.57 -14.38
CA LEU A 59 8.54 4.88 -15.64
C LEU A 59 10.05 4.93 -15.95
N ASP A 60 10.78 5.91 -15.39
CA ASP A 60 12.23 6.07 -15.55
C ASP A 60 13.06 5.23 -14.56
N GLY A 61 12.42 4.29 -13.86
CA GLY A 61 13.09 3.34 -12.97
C GLY A 61 13.41 3.87 -11.58
N ARG A 62 12.89 5.06 -11.23
CA ARG A 62 13.08 5.64 -9.90
C ARG A 62 11.98 5.21 -8.94
N VAL A 63 12.39 5.03 -7.69
CA VAL A 63 11.49 4.85 -6.55
C VAL A 63 11.61 6.06 -5.66
N TRP A 64 10.47 6.61 -5.31
CA TRP A 64 10.34 7.79 -4.47
C TRP A 64 9.74 7.38 -3.14
N VAL A 65 10.41 7.78 -2.06
CA VAL A 65 9.98 7.56 -0.69
C VAL A 65 9.50 8.89 -0.11
N TRP A 66 8.36 8.83 0.56
CA TRP A 66 7.69 9.98 1.16
C TRP A 66 7.31 9.69 2.61
N SER A 67 7.18 10.73 3.41
CA SER A 67 6.44 10.65 4.67
C SER A 67 4.94 10.52 4.38
N THR A 68 4.17 10.00 5.33
CA THR A 68 2.69 10.05 5.22
C THR A 68 2.11 11.46 5.29
N GLY A 69 2.90 12.44 5.73
CA GLY A 69 2.59 13.87 5.61
C GLY A 69 2.79 14.45 4.20
N GLY A 70 3.44 13.69 3.31
CA GLY A 70 3.70 14.09 1.92
C GLY A 70 5.08 14.72 1.68
N ASP A 71 5.96 14.70 2.67
CA ASP A 71 7.33 15.18 2.52
C ASP A 71 8.14 14.20 1.69
N HIS A 72 8.93 14.72 0.76
CA HIS A 72 9.90 13.91 0.03
C HIS A 72 11.07 13.51 0.93
N LEU A 73 11.37 12.22 1.02
CA LEU A 73 12.47 11.71 1.83
C LEU A 73 13.65 11.28 0.96
N HIS A 74 13.40 10.41 -0.02
CA HIS A 74 14.44 9.82 -0.86
C HIS A 74 13.97 9.61 -2.30
N THR A 75 14.88 9.74 -3.26
CA THR A 75 14.72 9.22 -4.62
C THR A 75 15.84 8.21 -4.88
N VAL A 76 15.46 6.97 -5.20
CA VAL A 76 16.38 5.85 -5.44
C VAL A 76 16.28 5.45 -6.91
N GLN A 77 17.42 5.42 -7.62
CA GLN A 77 17.48 4.84 -8.97
C GLN A 77 17.54 3.31 -8.83
N ALA A 78 16.37 2.67 -8.77
CA ALA A 78 16.27 1.23 -8.61
C ALA A 78 16.62 0.52 -9.93
N HIS A 79 15.93 0.87 -11.02
CA HIS A 79 16.05 0.17 -12.30
C HIS A 79 16.50 1.10 -13.42
N THR A 80 17.05 0.54 -14.50
CA THR A 80 17.41 1.31 -15.71
C THR A 80 16.21 1.57 -16.63
N GLY A 81 15.09 0.90 -16.38
CA GLY A 81 13.83 1.06 -17.08
C GLY A 81 12.65 1.04 -16.11
N LYS A 82 11.44 0.85 -16.64
CA LYS A 82 10.21 0.91 -15.85
C LYS A 82 10.25 -0.05 -14.66
N VAL A 83 9.78 0.45 -13.51
CA VAL A 83 9.46 -0.39 -12.35
C VAL A 83 8.08 -1.00 -12.56
N ASN A 84 8.01 -2.33 -12.55
CA ASN A 84 6.78 -3.10 -12.71
C ASN A 84 6.24 -3.62 -11.38
N VAL A 85 7.09 -3.74 -10.36
CA VAL A 85 6.72 -4.23 -9.03
C VAL A 85 7.28 -3.32 -7.96
N LEU A 86 6.47 -3.03 -6.94
CA LEU A 86 6.84 -2.24 -5.77
C LEU A 86 6.05 -2.77 -4.56
N GLU A 87 6.74 -3.41 -3.62
CA GLU A 87 6.09 -4.07 -2.46
C GLU A 87 6.91 -3.87 -1.19
N PHE A 88 6.26 -3.52 -0.08
CA PHE A 88 6.91 -3.51 1.23
C PHE A 88 7.01 -4.91 1.81
N PHE A 89 8.12 -5.21 2.46
CA PHE A 89 8.25 -6.42 3.25
C PHE A 89 7.53 -6.27 4.60
N GLU A 90 6.62 -7.19 4.92
CA GLU A 90 5.86 -7.18 6.18
C GLU A 90 6.51 -8.00 7.32
N GLY A 91 7.66 -8.63 7.08
CA GLY A 91 8.23 -9.62 8.02
C GLY A 91 8.93 -9.07 9.26
N GLY A 92 8.93 -7.75 9.48
CA GLY A 92 9.65 -7.10 10.60
C GLY A 92 8.93 -7.10 11.95
N ARG A 93 7.68 -7.58 12.04
CA ARG A 93 6.97 -7.68 13.32
C ARG A 93 5.93 -8.78 13.25
N GLY A 94 6.22 -9.92 13.87
CA GLY A 94 5.24 -11.00 14.00
C GLY A 94 3.95 -10.45 14.61
N ALA A 95 2.82 -10.75 13.99
CA ALA A 95 1.48 -10.40 14.49
C ALA A 95 1.20 -10.89 15.93
N ASN A 96 2.11 -11.68 16.53
CA ASN A 96 2.03 -12.26 17.86
C ASN A 96 3.07 -11.72 18.87
N GLY A 97 3.82 -10.66 18.56
CA GLY A 97 4.73 -10.02 19.54
C GLY A 97 5.90 -10.89 20.05
N GLY A 98 6.12 -12.06 19.46
CA GLY A 98 7.26 -12.94 19.73
C GLY A 98 8.13 -13.05 18.49
N GLY A 99 9.11 -12.17 18.35
CA GLY A 99 10.14 -12.22 17.32
C GLY A 99 11.36 -11.51 17.87
N ASP A 100 12.51 -12.17 17.75
CA ASP A 100 13.83 -11.68 18.16
C ASP A 100 13.97 -10.18 17.88
N GLU A 101 14.37 -9.42 18.90
CA GLU A 101 14.53 -7.96 18.84
C GLU A 101 15.65 -7.52 17.87
N SER A 102 16.30 -8.49 17.21
CA SER A 102 17.44 -8.31 16.31
C SER A 102 17.11 -7.86 14.88
N ASN A 103 15.87 -7.98 14.38
CA ASN A 103 15.57 -7.70 12.97
C ASN A 103 14.89 -6.34 12.70
N GLY A 104 15.17 -5.34 13.53
CA GLY A 104 14.74 -3.95 13.27
C GLY A 104 15.22 -3.41 11.91
N ASP A 105 16.29 -3.97 11.36
CA ASP A 105 16.91 -3.58 10.09
C ASP A 105 16.06 -3.93 8.85
N GLU A 106 15.10 -4.86 8.97
CA GLU A 106 14.20 -5.24 7.87
C GLU A 106 12.95 -4.36 7.80
N VAL A 107 12.72 -3.50 8.80
CA VAL A 107 11.56 -2.62 8.86
C VAL A 107 11.68 -1.52 7.81
N GLY A 108 10.83 -1.59 6.79
CA GLY A 108 10.83 -0.63 5.69
C GLY A 108 11.66 -1.07 4.48
N ILE A 109 12.00 -2.36 4.39
CA ILE A 109 12.50 -2.94 3.14
C ILE A 109 11.40 -2.94 2.09
N VAL A 110 11.76 -2.53 0.88
CA VAL A 110 10.91 -2.53 -0.30
C VAL A 110 11.55 -3.37 -1.38
N MET A 111 10.79 -4.30 -1.92
CA MET A 111 11.14 -5.01 -3.14
C MET A 111 10.67 -4.22 -4.36
N THR A 112 11.56 -4.16 -5.35
CA THR A 112 11.33 -3.53 -6.64
C THR A 112 11.73 -4.50 -7.73
N ALA A 113 10.98 -4.53 -8.83
CA ALA A 113 11.35 -5.29 -10.01
C ALA A 113 11.04 -4.49 -11.27
N GLY A 114 11.88 -4.63 -12.29
CA GLY A 114 11.80 -3.79 -13.48
C GLY A 114 12.10 -4.48 -14.80
N ASP A 115 12.10 -3.67 -15.86
CA ASP A 115 12.36 -4.10 -17.24
C ASP A 115 13.78 -4.62 -17.46
N ASP A 116 14.71 -4.31 -16.56
CA ASP A 116 16.11 -4.74 -16.60
C ASP A 116 16.30 -6.20 -16.13
N GLY A 117 15.23 -6.91 -15.80
CA GLY A 117 15.26 -8.30 -15.35
C GLY A 117 15.74 -8.48 -13.91
N LYS A 118 15.97 -7.37 -13.19
CA LYS A 118 16.46 -7.40 -11.82
C LYS A 118 15.31 -7.30 -10.83
N VAL A 119 15.54 -7.90 -9.66
CA VAL A 119 14.80 -7.61 -8.44
C VAL A 119 15.75 -6.98 -7.45
N LYS A 120 15.37 -5.84 -6.89
CA LYS A 120 16.16 -5.09 -5.91
C LYS A 120 15.40 -4.92 -4.62
N PHE A 121 16.14 -4.96 -3.53
CA PHE A 121 15.68 -4.68 -2.18
C PHE A 121 16.31 -3.37 -1.74
N ILE A 122 15.48 -2.40 -1.35
CA ILE A 122 15.93 -1.09 -0.90
C ILE A 122 15.38 -0.82 0.50
N SER A 123 16.12 -0.10 1.32
CA SER A 123 15.61 0.42 2.58
C SER A 123 14.92 1.76 2.31
N ALA A 124 13.61 1.83 2.51
CA ALA A 124 12.87 3.08 2.37
C ALA A 124 13.31 4.12 3.40
N ARG A 125 13.83 3.70 4.56
CA ARG A 125 14.29 4.62 5.62
C ARG A 125 15.59 5.34 5.24
N THR A 126 16.52 4.64 4.61
CA THR A 126 17.85 5.18 4.27
C THR A 126 18.01 5.55 2.80
N GLY A 127 17.11 5.07 1.92
CA GLY A 127 17.28 5.15 0.47
C GLY A 127 18.37 4.23 -0.09
N GLY A 128 18.99 3.39 0.75
CA GLY A 128 20.07 2.50 0.36
C GLY A 128 19.60 1.21 -0.30
N GLU A 129 20.37 0.70 -1.25
CA GLU A 129 20.20 -0.67 -1.76
C GLU A 129 20.71 -1.66 -0.71
N VAL A 130 19.87 -2.64 -0.40
CA VAL A 130 20.14 -3.72 0.56
C VAL A 130 20.55 -5.00 -0.16
N GLY A 131 19.97 -5.24 -1.34
CA GLY A 131 20.33 -6.40 -2.14
C GLY A 131 19.81 -6.29 -3.57
N VAL A 132 20.42 -7.10 -4.45
CA VAL A 132 20.04 -7.22 -5.85
C VAL A 132 20.15 -8.67 -6.31
N VAL A 133 19.18 -9.05 -7.14
CA VAL A 133 19.08 -10.35 -7.80
C VAL A 133 18.88 -10.14 -9.29
N ASP A 134 19.78 -10.72 -10.09
CA ASP A 134 19.57 -10.94 -11.51
C ASP A 134 18.58 -12.08 -11.71
N ALA A 135 17.30 -11.78 -11.54
CA ALA A 135 16.26 -12.80 -11.47
C ALA A 135 15.95 -13.38 -12.85
N HIS A 136 15.85 -12.53 -13.87
CA HIS A 136 15.44 -12.92 -15.22
C HIS A 136 16.28 -12.20 -16.28
N THR A 137 16.36 -12.76 -17.49
CA THR A 137 17.00 -12.11 -18.64
C THR A 137 16.09 -11.07 -19.32
N THR A 138 14.82 -11.05 -18.93
CA THR A 138 13.77 -10.15 -19.46
C THR A 138 13.02 -9.48 -18.33
N ALA A 139 12.17 -8.50 -18.67
CA ALA A 139 11.34 -7.75 -17.72
C ALA A 139 10.64 -8.64 -16.68
N VAL A 140 10.91 -8.38 -15.40
CA VAL A 140 10.19 -9.02 -14.31
C VAL A 140 8.80 -8.42 -14.25
N SER A 141 7.80 -9.27 -14.47
CA SER A 141 6.41 -8.83 -14.66
C SER A 141 5.65 -8.84 -13.34
N VAL A 142 6.00 -9.78 -12.48
CA VAL A 142 5.44 -9.90 -11.13
C VAL A 142 6.53 -10.41 -10.18
N ALA A 143 6.50 -9.91 -8.95
CA ALA A 143 7.24 -10.46 -7.84
C ALA A 143 6.39 -10.30 -6.59
N ALA A 144 6.53 -11.23 -5.64
CA ALA A 144 5.80 -11.20 -4.39
C ALA A 144 6.65 -11.73 -3.24
N PHE A 145 6.55 -11.09 -2.07
CA PHE A 145 6.99 -11.71 -0.82
C PHE A 145 6.05 -12.83 -0.40
N SER A 146 6.58 -13.88 0.22
CA SER A 146 5.73 -14.82 0.95
C SER A 146 5.20 -14.17 2.24
N PRO A 147 3.98 -14.48 2.67
CA PRO A 147 3.47 -14.02 3.96
C PRO A 147 4.32 -14.60 5.11
N PRO A 148 4.44 -13.89 6.25
CA PRO A 148 5.12 -14.42 7.42
C PRO A 148 4.50 -15.76 7.89
N PRO A 149 5.30 -16.69 8.46
CA PRO A 149 6.73 -16.57 8.76
C PRO A 149 7.64 -17.00 7.61
N LEU A 150 7.09 -17.36 6.44
CA LEU A 150 7.90 -17.78 5.30
C LEU A 150 8.72 -16.58 4.82
N ARG A 151 10.01 -16.81 4.58
CA ARG A 151 10.96 -15.81 4.08
C ARG A 151 11.41 -16.16 2.67
N LYS A 152 10.47 -16.09 1.73
CA LYS A 152 10.67 -16.42 0.32
C LYS A 152 10.22 -15.26 -0.57
N VAL A 153 10.75 -15.24 -1.78
CA VAL A 153 10.32 -14.34 -2.85
C VAL A 153 10.00 -15.16 -4.08
N VAL A 154 8.88 -14.87 -4.73
CA VAL A 154 8.56 -15.41 -6.06
C VAL A 154 8.73 -14.32 -7.08
N THR A 155 9.25 -14.66 -8.25
CA THR A 155 9.39 -13.76 -9.40
C THR A 155 8.91 -14.48 -10.65
N ALA A 156 8.22 -13.79 -11.56
CA ALA A 156 7.84 -14.37 -12.84
C ALA A 156 7.83 -13.35 -13.99
N THR A 157 7.95 -13.87 -15.20
CA THR A 157 7.93 -13.09 -16.46
C THR A 157 6.72 -13.45 -17.30
N MET A 158 6.34 -12.56 -18.22
CA MET A 158 5.32 -12.86 -19.24
C MET A 158 5.73 -13.99 -20.20
N LEU A 159 6.99 -14.42 -20.18
CA LEU A 159 7.52 -15.47 -21.06
C LEU A 159 7.43 -16.88 -20.45
N GLY A 160 6.84 -17.00 -19.26
CA GLY A 160 6.52 -18.29 -18.63
C GLY A 160 7.56 -18.78 -17.63
N ASP A 161 8.65 -18.04 -17.41
CA ASP A 161 9.64 -18.37 -16.39
C ASP A 161 9.21 -17.86 -15.02
N GLY A 162 9.30 -18.72 -14.01
CA GLY A 162 9.02 -18.40 -12.62
C GLY A 162 10.10 -18.96 -11.70
N PHE A 163 10.61 -18.14 -10.78
CA PHE A 163 11.64 -18.53 -9.82
C PHE A 163 11.20 -18.27 -8.38
N LEU A 164 11.63 -19.16 -7.49
CA LEU A 164 11.44 -19.07 -6.04
C LEU A 164 12.80 -18.87 -5.37
N TRP A 165 12.89 -17.85 -4.54
CA TRP A 165 14.12 -17.40 -3.90
C TRP A 165 14.02 -17.48 -2.38
N ASP A 166 15.17 -17.64 -1.73
CA ASP A 166 15.31 -17.58 -0.28
C ASP A 166 15.68 -16.16 0.15
N LEU A 167 14.80 -15.47 0.87
CA LEU A 167 14.98 -14.04 1.17
C LEU A 167 16.20 -13.79 2.07
N ASP A 168 16.46 -14.67 3.03
CA ASP A 168 17.57 -14.48 3.98
C ASP A 168 18.91 -14.47 3.24
N LYS A 169 19.05 -15.28 2.19
CA LYS A 169 20.24 -15.30 1.32
C LYS A 169 20.37 -14.08 0.41
N LEU A 170 19.28 -13.35 0.19
CA LEU A 170 19.26 -12.16 -0.65
C LEU A 170 19.60 -10.90 0.14
N LEU A 171 19.19 -10.84 1.41
CA LEU A 171 19.45 -9.71 2.31
C LEU A 171 20.83 -9.81 2.99
N HIS A 172 21.33 -11.03 3.21
CA HIS A 172 22.64 -11.27 3.84
C HIS A 172 23.57 -11.95 2.83
N LYS A 173 24.33 -11.16 2.07
CA LYS A 173 25.47 -11.64 1.27
C LYS A 173 26.78 -11.53 2.05
#